data_AF-U9TSQ8-F1
#
_entry.id   AF-U9TSQ8-F1
#
_cell.length_a   1.000
_cell.length_b   1.000
_cell.length_c   1.000
_cell.angle_alpha   90.00
_cell.angle_beta   90.00
_cell.angle_gamma   90.00
#
_symmetry.space_group_name_H-M   'P 1'
#
loop_
_entity.id
_entity.type
_entity.pdbx_description
1 polymer ?
#
loop_
_entity_poly.entity_id
_entity_poly.type
_entity_poly.pdbx_seq_one_letter_code
_entity_poly.pdbx_strand_id
1 'polypeptide(L)'
;MCKFGLEENNRIRHSVRMYGHLDDCFIRISKILPQYTPKQIENHYKKYLDEEAPPINYERILETYEKLQAINIKNERLRKLYLVQVQFYFLLRVYTVVTSENL
;
A
#
# COMPACT_ATOMS: atom_id res chain seq x y z
N MET A 1 -23.33 -10.05 23.48
CA MET A 1 -22.04 -9.33 23.50
C MET A 1 -21.14 -9.97 22.46
N CYS A 2 -20.84 -9.29 21.35
CA CYS A 2 -19.91 -9.82 20.33
C CYS A 2 -18.52 -9.94 20.98
N LYS A 3 -17.93 -11.14 20.95
CA LYS A 3 -16.59 -11.38 21.47
C LYS A 3 -15.60 -11.20 20.30
N PHE A 4 -14.83 -10.12 20.33
CA PHE A 4 -13.68 -9.97 19.44
C PHE A 4 -12.55 -10.88 19.93
N GLY A 5 -12.02 -11.72 19.05
CA GLY A 5 -10.86 -12.54 19.33
C GLY A 5 -9.54 -11.79 19.20
N LEU A 6 -8.44 -12.46 19.53
CA LEU A 6 -7.09 -11.89 19.47
C LEU A 6 -6.72 -11.47 18.04
N GLU A 7 -7.08 -12.28 17.05
CA GLU A 7 -6.78 -11.97 15.65
C GLU A 7 -7.55 -10.73 15.17
N GLU A 8 -8.84 -10.62 15.51
CA GLU A 8 -9.62 -9.45 15.12
C GLU A 8 -9.13 -8.19 15.84
N ASN A 9 -8.77 -8.29 17.11
CA ASN A 9 -8.17 -7.17 17.86
C ASN A 9 -6.88 -6.68 17.20
N ASN A 10 -6.02 -7.60 16.75
CA ASN A 10 -4.77 -7.26 16.06
C ASN A 10 -5.05 -6.59 14.70
N ARG A 11 -6.01 -7.11 13.93
CA ARG A 11 -6.43 -6.52 12.65
C ARG A 11 -7.02 -5.11 12.83
N ILE A 12 -7.84 -4.90 13.86
CA ILE A 12 -8.40 -3.60 14.19
C ILE A 12 -7.28 -2.62 14.56
N ARG A 13 -6.38 -2.95 15.50
CA ARG A 13 -5.26 -2.07 15.88
C ARG A 13 -4.38 -1.71 14.68
N HIS A 14 -4.02 -2.69 13.86
CA HIS A 14 -3.20 -2.45 12.67
C HIS A 14 -3.91 -1.50 11.70
N SER A 15 -5.19 -1.73 11.45
CA SER A 15 -5.97 -0.92 10.51
C SER A 15 -6.20 0.51 11.03
N VAL A 16 -6.42 0.70 12.33
CA VAL A 16 -6.52 2.05 12.92
C VAL A 16 -5.18 2.78 12.86
N ARG A 17 -4.05 2.11 13.03
CA ARG A 17 -2.73 2.74 12.81
C ARG A 17 -2.53 3.21 11.36
N MET A 18 -3.04 2.46 10.39
CA MET A 18 -2.89 2.80 8.97
C MET A 18 -3.90 3.84 8.48
N TYR A 19 -5.15 3.74 8.93
CA TYR A 19 -6.29 4.50 8.38
C TYR A 19 -6.96 5.40 9.41
N GLY A 20 -6.50 5.46 10.65
CA GLY A 20 -7.16 6.19 11.74
C GLY A 20 -7.22 7.71 11.53
N HIS A 21 -6.42 8.23 10.59
CA HIS A 21 -6.48 9.62 10.15
C HIS A 21 -7.60 9.89 9.12
N LEU A 22 -8.29 8.85 8.65
CA LEU A 22 -9.39 8.95 7.69
C LEU A 22 -10.74 8.85 8.42
N ASP A 23 -11.68 9.72 8.06
CA ASP A 23 -13.03 9.73 8.64
C ASP A 23 -13.79 8.41 8.42
N ASP A 24 -13.45 7.67 7.34
CA ASP A 24 -14.07 6.40 6.96
C ASP A 24 -13.34 5.16 7.52
N CYS A 25 -12.40 5.32 8.45
CA CYS A 25 -11.56 4.25 9.00
C CYS A 25 -12.36 2.99 9.38
N PHE A 26 -13.39 3.13 10.22
CA PHE A 26 -14.17 1.99 10.71
C PHE A 26 -15.05 1.34 9.62
N ILE A 27 -15.43 2.09 8.59
CA ILE A 27 -16.13 1.55 7.40
C ILE A 27 -15.16 0.68 6.59
N ARG A 28 -13.89 1.07 6.47
CA ARG A 28 -12.86 0.24 5.83
C ARG A 28 -12.58 -1.01 6.64
N ILE A 29 -12.49 -0.89 7.97
CA ILE A 29 -12.26 -2.04 8.85
C ILE A 29 -13.43 -3.03 8.77
N SER A 30 -14.68 -2.57 8.69
CA SER A 30 -15.83 -3.47 8.54
C SER A 30 -15.83 -4.23 7.22
N LYS A 31 -15.16 -3.73 6.17
CA LYS A 31 -14.96 -4.50 4.93
C LYS A 31 -13.94 -5.63 5.10
N ILE A 32 -12.96 -5.45 6.00
CA ILE A 32 -11.95 -6.47 6.34
C ILE A 32 -12.52 -7.51 7.32
N LEU A 33 -13.38 -7.07 8.24
CA LEU A 33 -14.07 -7.89 9.23
C LEU A 33 -15.58 -7.81 9.00
N PRO A 34 -16.11 -8.45 7.94
CA PRO A 34 -17.52 -8.31 7.54
C PRO A 34 -18.50 -8.85 8.58
N GLN A 35 -18.03 -9.66 9.54
CA GLN A 35 -18.83 -10.13 10.67
C GLN A 35 -19.21 -9.02 11.67
N TYR A 36 -18.57 -7.83 11.60
CA TYR A 36 -18.81 -6.73 12.52
C TYR A 36 -19.18 -5.45 11.77
N THR A 37 -20.17 -4.73 12.31
CA THR A 37 -20.55 -3.42 11.81
C THR A 37 -19.49 -2.37 12.18
N PRO A 38 -19.37 -1.26 11.41
CA PRO A 38 -18.47 -0.15 11.76
C PRO A 38 -18.67 0.33 13.21
N LYS A 39 -19.94 0.42 13.65
CA LYS A 39 -20.31 0.85 15.00
C LYS A 39 -19.82 -0.11 16.09
N GLN A 40 -19.89 -1.41 15.86
CA GLN A 40 -19.39 -2.42 16.80
C GLN A 40 -17.86 -2.34 16.92
N ILE A 41 -17.17 -2.15 15.80
CA ILE A 41 -15.71 -2.03 15.76
C ILE A 41 -15.26 -0.76 16.47
N GLU A 42 -15.88 0.39 16.17
CA GLU A 42 -15.58 1.69 16.80
C GLU A 42 -15.74 1.60 18.32
N ASN A 43 -16.89 1.12 18.79
CA ASN A 43 -17.17 0.99 20.22
C ASN A 43 -16.18 0.04 20.91
N HIS A 44 -15.83 -1.07 20.26
CA HIS A 44 -14.86 -2.01 20.82
C HIS A 44 -13.45 -1.41 20.89
N TYR A 45 -13.03 -0.72 19.82
CA TYR A 45 -11.73 -0.06 19.77
C TYR A 45 -11.59 0.99 20.88
N LYS A 46 -12.55 1.93 20.97
CA LYS A 46 -12.54 3.00 21.98
C LYS A 46 -12.56 2.47 23.41
N LYS A 47 -13.24 1.35 23.65
CA LYS A 47 -13.44 0.79 25.00
C LYS A 47 -12.31 -0.13 25.45
N TYR A 48 -11.65 -0.83 24.53
CA TYR A 48 -10.75 -1.93 24.89
C TYR A 48 -9.38 -1.90 24.21
N LEU A 49 -9.20 -1.13 23.13
CA LEU A 49 -7.96 -1.14 22.33
C LEU A 49 -7.25 0.23 22.30
N ASP A 50 -7.95 1.32 22.58
CA ASP A 50 -7.42 2.69 22.50
C ASP A 50 -6.38 2.98 23.59
N GLU A 51 -6.59 2.49 24.82
CA GLU A 51 -5.62 2.63 25.93
C GLU A 51 -4.34 1.78 25.73
N GLU A 52 -4.42 0.69 24.96
CA GLU A 52 -3.28 -0.18 24.67
C GLU A 52 -2.60 0.15 23.33
N ALA A 53 -3.09 1.15 22.60
CA ALA A 53 -2.44 1.58 21.38
C ALA A 53 -1.15 2.34 21.74
N PRO A 54 0.06 1.80 21.44
CA PRO A 54 1.27 2.60 21.58
C PRO A 54 1.09 3.87 20.76
N PRO A 55 1.59 5.02 21.26
CA PRO A 55 1.43 6.30 20.59
C PRO A 55 1.84 6.16 19.13
N ILE A 56 0.98 6.65 18.24
CA ILE A 56 1.25 6.63 16.81
C ILE A 56 2.53 7.45 16.60
N ASN A 57 3.63 6.77 16.26
CA ASN A 57 4.88 7.42 15.92
C ASN A 57 4.78 7.90 14.47
N TYR A 58 4.25 9.11 14.30
CA TYR A 58 4.05 9.74 13.00
C TYR A 58 5.36 9.94 12.24
N GLU A 59 6.49 10.20 12.92
CA GLU A 59 7.81 10.32 12.28
C GLU A 59 8.21 9.02 11.57
N ARG A 60 8.07 7.88 12.25
CA ARG A 60 8.40 6.57 11.66
C ARG A 60 7.49 6.22 10.47
N ILE A 61 6.21 6.60 10.55
CA ILE A 61 5.25 6.39 9.46
C ILE A 61 5.62 7.26 8.26
N LEU A 62 5.92 8.53 8.49
CA LEU A 62 6.33 9.47 7.44
C LEU A 62 7.62 9.00 6.76
N GLU A 63 8.63 8.60 7.53
CA GLU A 63 9.89 8.08 7.01
C GLU A 63 9.68 6.82 6.14
N THR A 64 8.78 5.93 6.57
CA THR A 64 8.43 4.73 5.78
C THR A 64 7.76 5.11 4.46
N TYR A 65 6.84 6.09 4.50
CA TYR A 65 6.13 6.56 3.33
C TYR A 65 7.07 7.23 2.31
N GLU A 66 7.99 8.07 2.77
CA GLU A 66 9.01 8.71 1.93
C GLU A 66 9.94 7.66 1.27
N LYS A 67 10.36 6.64 2.02
CA LYS A 67 11.14 5.52 1.47
C LYS A 67 10.38 4.78 0.36
N LEU A 68 9.09 4.50 0.56
CA LEU A 68 8.26 3.85 -0.44
C LEU A 68 8.08 4.72 -1.70
N GLN A 69 7.91 6.04 -1.54
CA GLN A 69 7.86 6.95 -2.69
C GLN A 69 9.17 6.96 -3.48
N ALA A 70 10.32 7.02 -2.78
CA ALA A 70 11.62 7.00 -3.43
C ALA A 70 11.86 5.70 -4.23
N ILE A 71 11.45 4.55 -3.67
CA ILE A 71 11.51 3.26 -4.36
C ILE A 71 10.63 3.28 -5.61
N ASN A 72 9.41 3.81 -5.52
CA ASN A 72 8.48 3.86 -6.66
C ASN A 72 9.04 4.72 -7.80
N ILE A 73 9.57 5.91 -7.48
CA ILE A 73 10.23 6.80 -8.45
C ILE A 73 11.40 6.09 -9.12
N LYS A 74 12.23 5.38 -8.35
CA LYS A 74 13.36 4.62 -8.90
C LYS A 74 12.89 3.52 -9.86
N ASN A 75 11.85 2.79 -9.50
CA ASN A 75 11.27 1.73 -10.35
C ASN A 75 10.68 2.30 -11.64
N GLU A 76 10.02 3.46 -11.59
CA GLU A 76 9.49 4.13 -12.77
C GLU A 76 10.61 4.58 -13.72
N ARG A 77 11.71 5.15 -13.18
CA ARG A 77 12.90 5.50 -13.97
C ARG A 77 13.52 4.28 -14.64
N LEU A 78 13.63 3.16 -13.92
CA LEU A 78 14.14 1.90 -14.49
C LEU A 78 13.23 1.37 -15.61
N ARG A 79 11.90 1.45 -15.45
CA ARG A 79 10.95 1.09 -16.52
C ARG A 79 11.14 1.95 -17.76
N LYS A 80 11.32 3.26 -17.62
CA LYS A 80 11.58 4.17 -18.74
C LYS A 80 12.89 3.82 -19.45
N LEU A 81 13.96 3.54 -18.70
CA LEU A 81 15.25 3.14 -19.27
C LEU A 81 15.14 1.83 -20.07
N TYR A 82 14.44 0.84 -19.51
CA TYR A 82 14.20 -0.44 -20.17
C TYR A 82 13.43 -0.25 -21.48
N LEU A 83 12.39 0.59 -21.50
CA LEU A 83 11.63 0.90 -22.71
C LEU A 83 12.49 1.55 -23.80
N VAL A 84 13.36 2.50 -23.43
CA VAL A 84 14.30 3.14 -24.37
C VAL A 84 15.28 2.10 -24.93
N GLN A 85 15.81 1.21 -24.09
CA GLN A 85 16.71 0.15 -24.52
C GLN A 85 16.03 -0.81 -25.51
N VAL A 86 14.79 -1.23 -25.23
CA VAL A 86 14.00 -2.08 -26.13
C VAL A 86 13.73 -1.40 -27.47
N GLN A 87 13.34 -0.11 -27.46
CA GLN A 87 13.14 0.66 -28.69
C GLN A 87 14.41 0.76 -29.52
N PHE A 88 15.55 1.00 -28.88
CA PHE A 88 16.85 1.06 -29.56
C PHE A 88 17.22 -0.27 -30.21
N TYR A 89 17.06 -1.41 -29.51
CA TYR A 89 17.28 -2.73 -30.09
C TYR A 89 16.34 -3.04 -31.26
N PHE A 90 15.08 -2.63 -31.16
CA PHE A 90 14.12 -2.81 -32.25
C PHE A 90 14.54 -2.01 -33.50
N LEU A 91 14.91 -0.74 -33.34
CA LEU A 91 15.38 0.11 -34.44
C LEU A 91 16.65 -0.45 -35.08
N LEU A 92 17.63 -0.88 -34.27
CA LEU A 92 18.83 -1.54 -34.77
C LEU A 92 18.50 -2.78 -35.60
N ARG A 93 17.59 -3.63 -35.11
CA ARG A 93 17.17 -4.84 -35.82
C ARG A 93 16.51 -4.51 -37.16
N VAL A 94 15.60 -3.55 -37.19
CA VAL A 94 14.96 -3.09 -38.44
C VAL A 94 16.00 -2.56 -39.41
N TYR A 95 16.92 -1.71 -38.96
CA TYR A 95 18.00 -1.18 -39.79
C TYR A 95 18.84 -2.31 -40.41
N THR A 96 19.28 -3.28 -39.60
CA THR A 96 20.09 -4.40 -40.11
C THR A 96 19.37 -5.23 -41.17
N VAL A 97 18.08 -5.51 -40.99
CA VAL A 97 17.27 -6.27 -41.96
C VAL A 97 17.14 -5.50 -43.26
N VAL A 98 16.75 -4.21 -43.20
CA VAL A 98 16.62 -3.35 -44.38
C VAL A 98 17.94 -3.25 -45.14
N THR A 99 19.08 -3.09 -44.44
CA THR A 99 20.38 -3.04 -45.14
C THR A 99 20.80 -4.37 -45.76
N SER A 100 20.38 -5.50 -45.19
CA SER A 100 20.70 -6.83 -45.74
C SER A 100 19.85 -7.21 -46.95
N GLU A 101 18.66 -6.63 -47.10
CA GLU A 101 17.76 -6.87 -48.25
C GLU A 101 18.09 -5.97 -49.47
N ASN A 102 18.88 -4.91 -49.28
CA ASN A 102 19.27 -3.94 -50.32
C ASN A 102 20.72 -4.12 -50.82
N LEU A 103 21.33 -5.29 -50.56
CA LEU A 103 22.70 -5.69 -50.93
C LEU A 103 22.65 -6.93 -51.82
#